data_AF-A0A1G2FA68-F1
#
_entry.id   AF-A0A1G2FA68-F1
#
_cell.length_a   1.000
_cell.length_b   1.000
_cell.length_c   1.000
_cell.angle_alpha   90.00
_cell.angle_beta   90.00
_cell.angle_gamma   90.00
#
_symmetry.space_group_name_H-M   'P 1'
#
loop_
_entity.id
_entity.type
_entity.pdbx_description
1 polymer ?
#
loop_
_entity_poly.entity_id
_entity_poly.type
_entity_poly.pdbx_seq_one_letter_code
_entity_poly.pdbx_strand_id
1 'polypeptide(L)' 'MMGGGWGGMFFGLIFWVLIIVGIIWLISWIAREGGMRRELRGGSSATEILKERYAKGEINKQEFEEKMKDLSK' A
#
# COMPACT_ATOMS: atom_id res chain seq x y z
N MET A 1 -15.45 -44.79 -22.99
CA MET A 1 -15.68 -44.34 -21.61
C MET A 1 -14.99 -42.98 -21.45
N MET A 2 -15.77 -41.93 -21.19
CA MET A 2 -15.31 -40.54 -21.09
C MET A 2 -14.46 -40.34 -19.81
N GLY A 3 -13.14 -40.15 -19.98
CA GLY A 3 -12.19 -39.97 -18.87
C GLY A 3 -11.37 -38.67 -18.96
N GLY A 4 -11.86 -37.65 -19.66
CA GLY A 4 -11.10 -36.42 -19.95
C GLY A 4 -11.62 -35.13 -19.30
N GLY A 5 -12.62 -35.21 -18.42
CA GLY A 5 -13.30 -34.00 -17.90
C GLY A 5 -12.61 -33.30 -16.73
N TRP A 6 -11.86 -34.04 -15.91
CA TRP A 6 -11.31 -33.50 -14.66
C TRP A 6 -9.89 -32.93 -14.81
N GLY A 7 -9.03 -33.56 -15.61
CA GLY A 7 -7.65 -33.09 -15.82
C GLY A 7 -7.56 -31.73 -16.52
N GLY A 8 -8.41 -31.50 -17.52
CA GLY A 8 -8.48 -30.21 -18.23
C GLY A 8 -9.00 -29.06 -17.36
N MET A 9 -9.96 -29.33 -16.48
CA MET A 9 -10.50 -28.33 -15.56
C MET A 9 -9.49 -27.94 -14.47
N PHE A 10 -8.74 -28.90 -13.94
CA PHE A 10 -7.66 -28.64 -12.99
C PHE A 10 -6.52 -27.81 -13.60
N PHE A 11 -6.10 -28.13 -14.83
CA PHE A 11 -5.08 -27.34 -15.53
C PHE A 11 -5.52 -25.90 -15.79
N GLY A 12 -6.80 -25.70 -16.19
CA GLY A 12 -7.36 -24.36 -16.35
C GLY A 12 -7.37 -23.56 -15.06
N LEU A 13 -7.75 -24.19 -13.94
CA LEU A 13 -7.75 -23.56 -12.62
C LEU A 13 -6.35 -23.13 -12.17
N ILE A 14 -5.35 -23.99 -12.34
CA ILE A 14 -3.96 -23.69 -11.97
C ILE A 14 -3.42 -22.52 -12.80
N PHE A 15 -3.74 -22.49 -14.10
CA PHE A 15 -3.35 -21.38 -14.98
C PHE A 15 -3.93 -20.04 -14.52
N TRP A 16 -5.22 -20.02 -14.14
CA TRP A 16 -5.85 -18.82 -13.59
C TRP A 16 -5.25 -18.38 -12.25
N VAL A 17 -4.94 -19.32 -11.35
CA VAL A 17 -4.28 -19.01 -10.07
C VAL A 17 -2.89 -18.42 -10.31
N LEU A 18 -2.11 -18.95 -11.26
CA LEU A 18 -0.80 -18.42 -11.62
C LEU A 18 -0.89 -16.98 -12.14
N ILE A 19 -1.89 -16.67 -12.98
CA ILE A 19 -2.12 -15.30 -13.45
C ILE A 19 -2.41 -14.36 -12.28
N ILE A 20 -3.31 -14.74 -11.37
CA ILE A 20 -3.66 -13.92 -10.21
C ILE A 20 -2.44 -13.67 -9.32
N VAL A 21 -1.66 -14.71 -9.03
CA VAL A 21 -0.44 -14.60 -8.23
C VAL A 21 0.59 -13.68 -8.92
N GLY A 22 0.77 -13.81 -10.23
CA GLY A 22 1.64 -12.95 -11.02
C GLY A 22 1.24 -11.47 -10.97
N ILE A 23 -0.07 -11.19 -11.09
CA ILE A 23 -0.62 -9.83 -10.98
C ILE A 23 -0.39 -9.27 -9.57
N ILE A 24 -0.72 -10.03 -8.53
CA ILE A 24 -0.53 -9.60 -7.14
C ILE A 24 0.96 -9.33 -6.87
N TRP A 25 1.85 -10.20 -7.35
CA TRP A 25 3.29 -10.03 -7.19
C TRP A 25 3.80 -8.78 -7.90
N LEU A 26 3.36 -8.53 -9.14
CA LEU A 26 3.74 -7.35 -9.92
C LEU A 26 3.24 -6.06 -9.25
N ILE A 27 1.98 -6.03 -8.82
CA ILE A 27 1.41 -4.89 -8.08
C ILE A 27 2.15 -4.70 -6.75
N SER A 28 2.46 -5.77 -6.02
CA SER A 28 3.21 -5.68 -4.76
C SER A 28 4.63 -5.17 -4.97
N TRP A 29 5.29 -5.55 -6.05
CA TRP A 29 6.62 -5.06 -6.40
C TRP A 29 6.60 -3.57 -6.76
N ILE A 30 5.67 -3.15 -7.61
CA ILE A 30 5.48 -1.73 -7.98
C ILE A 30 5.05 -0.91 -6.76
N ALA A 31 4.17 -1.40 -5.90
CA ALA A 31 3.74 -0.69 -4.69
C ALA A 31 4.86 -0.57 -3.64
N ARG A 32 5.80 -1.53 -3.62
CA ARG A 32 7.00 -1.49 -2.76
C ARG A 32 8.02 -0.48 -3.28
N GLU A 33 8.20 -0.37 -4.59
CA GLU A 33 9.14 0.59 -5.21
C GLU A 33 8.54 2.01 -5.35
N GLY A 34 7.24 2.12 -5.60
CA GLY A 34 6.50 3.37 -5.82
C GLY A 34 6.07 4.12 -4.56
N GLY A 35 6.59 3.77 -3.38
CA GLY A 35 6.36 4.56 -2.16
C GLY A 35 4.94 4.50 -1.58
N MET A 36 4.07 3.59 -2.05
CA MET A 36 2.71 3.43 -1.51
C MET A 36 2.69 2.48 -0.30
N ARG A 37 3.71 2.58 0.57
CA ARG A 37 3.77 1.92 1.88
C ARG A 37 3.49 2.87 3.04
N ARG A 38 3.02 4.09 2.76
CA ARG A 38 2.83 5.15 3.76
C ARG A 38 1.43 5.25 4.39
N GLU A 39 0.54 4.28 4.17
CA GLU A 39 -0.83 4.38 4.73
C GLU A 39 -1.16 3.38 5.85
N LEU A 40 -0.29 2.41 6.18
CA LEU A 40 -0.61 1.38 7.19
C LEU A 40 0.12 1.53 8.53
N ARG A 41 0.88 2.61 8.74
CA ARG A 41 1.42 2.96 10.07
C ARG A 41 0.91 4.33 10.46
N GLY A 42 -0.16 4.36 11.25
CA GLY A 42 -0.82 5.56 11.80
C GLY A 42 0.04 6.48 12.69
N GLY A 43 1.37 6.47 12.54
CA GLY A 43 2.29 7.39 13.21
C GLY A 43 3.10 8.28 12.25
N SER A 44 3.33 7.90 10.98
CA SER A 44 4.13 8.72 10.05
C SER A 44 3.31 9.72 9.23
N SER A 45 2.02 9.42 8.97
CA SER A 45 1.16 10.27 8.15
C SER A 45 0.85 11.61 8.82
N ALA A 46 0.58 11.64 10.14
CA ALA A 46 0.23 12.87 10.83
C ALA A 46 1.37 13.92 10.82
N THR A 47 2.62 13.48 11.02
CA THR A 47 3.78 14.39 11.00
C THR A 47 4.17 14.82 9.58
N GLU A 48 3.97 13.98 8.57
CA GLU A 48 4.18 14.34 7.17
C GLU A 48 3.12 15.31 6.64
N ILE A 49 1.84 15.09 6.98
CA ILE A 49 0.76 16.03 6.65
C ILE A 49 1.00 17.40 7.30
N LEU A 50 1.48 17.43 8.56
CA LEU A 50 1.84 18.67 9.24
C LEU A 50 3.01 19.41 8.56
N LYS A 51 4.06 18.69 8.16
CA LYS A 51 5.20 19.28 7.42
C LYS A 51 4.78 19.83 6.07
N GLU A 52 3.90 19.13 5.35
CA GLU A 52 3.39 19.58 4.05
C GLU A 52 2.60 20.89 4.18
N ARG A 53 1.72 21.00 5.18
CA ARG A 53 0.94 22.22 5.43
C ARG A 53 1.79 23.38 5.95
N TYR A 54 2.83 23.11 6.73
CA TYR A 54 3.81 24.12 7.13
C TYR A 54 4.59 24.65 5.91
N ALA A 55 4.99 23.77 4.99
CA ALA A 55 5.65 24.15 3.74
C ALA A 55 4.73 24.96 2.80
N LYS A 56 3.42 24.67 2.83
CA LYS A 56 2.39 25.48 2.15
C LYS A 56 2.11 26.81 2.85
N GLY A 57 2.65 27.03 4.06
CA GLY A 57 2.42 28.24 4.86
C GLY A 57 1.02 28.34 5.47
N GLU A 58 0.25 27.24 5.47
CA GLU A 58 -1.10 27.20 6.03
C GLU A 58 -1.12 27.17 7.56
N ILE A 59 0.00 26.77 8.19
CA ILE A 59 0.17 26.70 9.64
C ILE A 59 1.41 27.46 10.06
N ASN A 60 1.32 28.16 11.20
CA ASN A 60 2.44 28.89 11.77
C ASN A 60 3.42 27.95 12.51
N LYS A 61 4.69 28.36 12.64
CA LYS A 61 5.75 27.59 13.30
C LYS A 61 5.37 27.18 14.74
N GLN A 62 4.65 28.04 15.45
CA GLN A 62 4.17 27.76 16.81
C GLN A 62 3.18 26.58 16.84
N GLU A 63 2.18 26.57 15.95
CA GLU A 63 1.19 25.48 15.85
C GLU A 63 1.83 24.17 15.36
N PHE A 64 2.85 24.26 14.50
CA PHE A 64 3.63 23.10 14.09
C PHE A 64 4.37 22.46 15.27
N GLU A 65 5.04 23.26 16.09
CA GLU A 65 5.80 22.76 17.25
C GLU A 65 4.90 22.12 18.31
N GLU A 66 3.72 22.69 18.58
CA GLU A 66 2.76 22.10 19.52
C GLU A 66 2.24 20.74 19.05
N LYS A 67 1.80 20.65 17.79
CA LYS A 67 1.27 19.40 17.23
C LYS A 67 2.35 18.34 17.03
N MET A 68 3.59 18.73 16.71
CA MET A 68 4.73 17.82 16.64
C MET A 68 5.06 17.22 18.00
N LYS A 69 4.96 18.01 19.08
CA LYS A 69 5.24 17.57 20.44
C LYS A 69 4.15 16.64 20.98
N ASP A 70 2.90 16.87 20.59
CA ASP A 70 1.75 16.02 20.95
C ASP A 70 1.80 14.65 20.24
N LEU A 71 2.18 14.62 18.96
CA LEU A 71 2.34 13.38 18.18
C LEU A 71 3.59 12.56 18.53
N SER A 72 4.56 13.16 19.22
CA SER A 72 5.79 12.49 19.67
C SER A 72 5.65 11.82 21.05
N LYS A 73 4.49 11.96 21.70
CA LYS A 73 4.22 11.44 23.04
C LYS A 73 3.44 10.13 22.97
#